data_AF-A0A6J1W120-F1
#
_entry.id   AF-A0A6J1W120-F1
#
_cell.length_a   1.000
_cell.length_b   1.000
_cell.length_c   1.000
_cell.angle_alpha   90.00
_cell.angle_beta   90.00
_cell.angle_gamma   90.00
#
_symmetry.space_group_name_H-M   'P 1'
#
loop_
_entity.id
_entity.type
_entity.pdbx_description
1 polymer ?
#
loop_
_entity_poly.entity_id
_entity_poly.type
_entity_poly.pdbx_seq_one_letter_code
_entity_poly.pdbx_strand_id
1 'polypeptide(L)'
;ECLLKGEDYERVKLLEVSAEDAERFERKRKKRNPDLGFSDYAAAQLRQYQRLTKQIKPDLEKYEQLREESGEDFFPTSNSLLHGTHVPSKEGVDKMVSDLEKQIQKREKYSRRRSYNDDADIDYINERNAKFNKKAERFYGKYTAEIKQNLERGTAV
;
A
#
# COMPACT_ATOMS: atom_id res chain seq x y z
N GLU A 1 -30.90 -27.36 8.05
CA GLU A 1 -30.44 -28.76 8.06
C GLU A 1 -28.93 -28.91 8.30
N CYS A 2 -28.05 -28.15 7.63
CA CYS A 2 -26.58 -28.33 7.76
C CYS A 2 -26.03 -28.07 9.18
N LEU A 3 -26.52 -27.04 9.88
CA LEU A 3 -26.14 -26.77 11.29
C LEU A 3 -26.56 -27.89 12.26
N LEU A 4 -27.65 -28.62 11.96
CA LEU A 4 -28.11 -29.76 12.76
C LEU A 4 -27.29 -31.03 12.48
N LYS A 5 -26.65 -31.13 11.31
CA LYS A 5 -25.73 -32.22 10.92
C LYS A 5 -24.27 -31.94 11.33
N GLY A 6 -23.98 -30.77 11.92
CA GLY A 6 -22.62 -30.36 12.30
C GLY A 6 -21.73 -29.98 11.12
N GLU A 7 -22.32 -29.75 9.94
CA GLU A 7 -21.58 -29.39 8.72
C GLU A 7 -21.55 -27.87 8.53
N ASP A 8 -20.40 -27.37 8.09
CA ASP A 8 -20.22 -25.95 7.76
C ASP A 8 -20.97 -25.60 6.47
N TYR A 9 -21.99 -24.75 6.61
CA TYR A 9 -22.92 -24.37 5.54
C TYR A 9 -22.22 -23.77 4.32
N GLU A 10 -21.16 -22.97 4.53
CA GLU A 10 -20.41 -22.39 3.41
C GLU A 10 -19.69 -23.46 2.60
N ARG A 11 -19.21 -24.51 3.27
CA ARG A 11 -18.46 -25.59 2.63
C ARG A 11 -19.36 -26.48 1.77
N VAL A 12 -20.55 -26.81 2.26
CA VAL A 12 -21.54 -27.59 1.50
C VAL A 12 -22.01 -26.82 0.28
N LYS A 13 -22.29 -25.53 0.44
CA LYS A 13 -22.67 -24.65 -0.67
C LYS A 13 -21.59 -24.54 -1.75
N LEU A 14 -20.31 -24.51 -1.36
CA LEU A 14 -19.20 -24.46 -2.30
C LEU A 14 -19.03 -25.76 -3.10
N LEU A 15 -19.50 -26.90 -2.60
CA LEU A 15 -19.50 -28.18 -3.34
C LEU A 15 -20.55 -28.20 -4.47
N GLU A 16 -21.61 -27.39 -4.36
CA GLU A 16 -22.67 -27.28 -5.36
C GLU A 16 -22.34 -26.27 -6.48
N VAL A 17 -21.26 -25.51 -6.34
CA VAL A 17 -20.84 -24.53 -7.35
C VAL A 17 -20.20 -25.27 -8.54
N SER A 18 -20.75 -25.05 -9.73
CA SER A 18 -20.20 -25.59 -10.98
C SER A 18 -18.79 -25.05 -11.25
N ALA A 19 -17.95 -25.85 -11.93
CA ALA A 19 -16.60 -25.45 -12.33
C ALA A 19 -16.59 -24.15 -13.16
N GLU A 20 -17.58 -23.96 -14.04
CA GLU A 20 -17.72 -22.74 -14.86
C GLU A 20 -18.03 -21.50 -14.03
N ASP A 21 -18.87 -21.64 -13.01
CA ASP A 21 -19.22 -20.54 -12.11
C ASP A 21 -18.03 -20.21 -11.20
N ALA A 22 -17.32 -21.21 -10.69
CA ALA A 22 -16.10 -21.03 -9.92
C ALA A 22 -15.04 -20.27 -10.72
N GLU A 23 -14.83 -20.60 -12.00
CA GLU A 23 -13.93 -19.85 -12.88
C GLU A 23 -14.35 -18.39 -13.08
N ARG A 24 -15.65 -18.15 -13.32
CA ARG A 24 -16.18 -16.78 -13.44
C ARG A 24 -16.01 -15.99 -12.14
N PHE A 25 -16.18 -16.63 -10.99
CA PHE A 25 -15.97 -16.02 -9.68
C PHE A 25 -14.49 -15.70 -9.44
N GLU A 26 -13.57 -16.62 -9.74
CA GLU A 26 -12.13 -16.39 -9.60
C GLU A 26 -11.63 -15.26 -10.50
N ARG A 27 -12.14 -15.14 -11.73
CA ARG A 27 -11.83 -14.01 -12.62
C ARG A 27 -12.31 -12.65 -12.07
N LYS A 28 -13.38 -12.64 -11.27
CA LYS A 28 -13.88 -11.44 -10.59
C LYS A 28 -13.14 -11.13 -9.29
N ARG A 29 -12.28 -12.01 -8.79
CA ARG A 29 -11.52 -11.75 -7.56
C ARG A 29 -10.49 -10.65 -7.79
N LYS A 30 -10.31 -9.81 -6.78
CA LYS A 30 -9.31 -8.74 -6.80
C LYS A 30 -7.92 -9.36 -6.91
N LYS A 31 -7.16 -8.97 -7.94
CA LYS A 31 -5.74 -9.32 -8.07
C LYS A 31 -5.00 -8.92 -6.80
N ARG A 32 -4.26 -9.86 -6.20
CA ARG A 32 -3.48 -9.61 -4.99
C ARG A 32 -2.18 -8.89 -5.37
N ASN A 33 -1.87 -7.81 -4.66
CA ASN A 33 -0.61 -7.07 -4.77
C ASN A 33 0.00 -6.90 -3.37
N PRO A 34 0.58 -7.98 -2.81
CA PRO A 34 1.22 -7.90 -1.49
C PRO A 34 2.42 -6.96 -1.51
N ASP A 35 2.81 -6.48 -0.33
CA ASP A 35 4.05 -5.73 -0.17
C ASP A 35 5.19 -6.71 0.10
N LEU A 36 6.22 -6.68 -0.74
CA LEU A 36 7.38 -7.59 -0.65
C LEU A 36 8.46 -7.06 0.30
N GLY A 37 8.26 -5.87 0.87
CA GLY A 37 9.26 -5.18 1.66
C GLY A 37 10.03 -4.14 0.84
N PHE A 38 10.83 -3.33 1.54
CA PHE A 38 11.62 -2.28 0.91
C PHE A 38 12.86 -2.86 0.23
N SER A 39 12.94 -2.70 -1.09
CA SER A 39 14.13 -3.04 -1.89
C SER A 39 14.92 -1.77 -2.24
N ASP A 40 14.32 -0.89 -3.04
CA ASP A 40 14.88 0.39 -3.46
C ASP A 40 13.78 1.45 -3.62
N TYR A 41 14.18 2.72 -3.57
CA TYR A 41 13.29 3.86 -3.77
C TYR A 41 12.67 3.87 -5.17
N ALA A 42 13.40 3.49 -6.23
CA ALA A 42 12.84 3.44 -7.58
C ALA A 42 11.72 2.39 -7.69
N ALA A 43 11.90 1.21 -7.09
CA ALA A 43 10.89 0.16 -7.06
C ALA A 43 9.66 0.58 -6.24
N ALA A 44 9.86 1.21 -5.08
CA ALA A 44 8.78 1.76 -4.26
C ALA A 44 7.99 2.85 -5.02
N GLN A 45 8.69 3.73 -5.73
CA GLN A 45 8.09 4.78 -6.55
C GLN A 45 7.30 4.19 -7.72
N LEU A 46 7.85 3.20 -8.43
CA LEU A 46 7.16 2.51 -9.52
C LEU A 46 5.86 1.85 -9.03
N ARG A 47 5.90 1.17 -7.88
CA ARG A 47 4.71 0.58 -7.27
C ARG A 47 3.66 1.63 -6.90
N GLN A 48 4.09 2.79 -6.39
CA GLN A 48 3.21 3.91 -6.11
C GLN A 48 2.59 4.46 -7.40
N TYR A 49 3.40 4.69 -8.44
CA TYR A 49 2.98 5.20 -9.73
C TYR A 49 1.94 4.29 -10.39
N GLN A 50 2.22 2.99 -10.50
CA GLN A 50 1.28 2.00 -11.03
C GLN A 50 -0.06 1.96 -10.28
N ARG A 51 -0.04 2.27 -8.97
CA ARG A 51 -1.26 2.36 -8.19
C ARG A 51 -2.03 3.65 -8.49
N LEU A 52 -1.35 4.79 -8.57
CA LEU A 52 -1.99 6.08 -8.88
C LEU A 52 -2.58 6.06 -10.30
N THR A 53 -1.83 5.59 -11.30
CA THR A 53 -2.31 5.52 -12.69
C THR A 53 -3.54 4.64 -12.86
N LYS A 54 -3.65 3.54 -12.09
CA LYS A 54 -4.86 2.70 -12.07
C LYS A 54 -6.07 3.35 -11.38
N GLN A 55 -5.84 4.34 -10.52
CA GLN A 55 -6.89 5.03 -9.77
C GLN A 55 -7.44 6.26 -10.51
N ILE A 56 -6.63 6.86 -11.37
CA ILE A 56 -7.03 7.99 -12.21
C ILE A 56 -8.07 7.54 -13.23
N LYS A 57 -9.14 8.30 -13.36
CA LYS A 57 -10.16 8.13 -14.40
C LYS A 57 -10.08 9.35 -15.34
N PRO A 58 -9.66 9.16 -16.61
CA PRO A 58 -9.58 10.27 -17.55
C PRO A 58 -10.97 10.77 -17.93
N ASP A 59 -11.06 12.06 -18.19
CA ASP A 59 -12.26 12.73 -18.70
C ASP A 59 -12.20 12.70 -20.23
N LEU A 60 -12.98 11.80 -20.84
CA LEU A 60 -12.92 11.55 -22.27
C LEU A 60 -13.53 12.69 -23.09
N GLU A 61 -14.57 13.36 -22.58
CA GLU A 61 -15.23 14.46 -23.28
C GLU A 61 -14.28 15.67 -23.41
N LYS A 62 -13.63 16.06 -22.31
CA LYS A 62 -12.63 17.13 -22.33
C LYS A 62 -11.43 16.77 -23.21
N TYR A 63 -11.04 15.50 -23.23
CA TYR A 63 -9.96 15.01 -24.07
C TYR A 63 -10.30 15.12 -25.56
N GLU A 64 -11.51 14.73 -25.97
CA GLU A 64 -11.96 14.85 -27.37
C GLU A 64 -12.06 16.32 -27.81
N GLN A 65 -12.60 17.21 -26.96
CA GLN A 65 -12.64 18.65 -27.24
C GLN A 65 -11.24 19.23 -27.47
N LEU A 66 -10.30 18.96 -26.55
CA LEU A 66 -8.91 19.41 -26.69
C LEU A 66 -8.20 18.84 -27.92
N ARG A 67 -8.56 17.60 -28.31
CA ARG A 67 -8.02 16.95 -29.51
C ARG A 67 -8.48 17.63 -30.78
N GLU A 68 -9.77 17.96 -30.89
CA GLU A 68 -10.30 18.68 -32.05
C GLU A 68 -9.75 20.11 -32.12
N GLU A 69 -9.60 20.80 -30.98
CA GLU A 69 -9.02 22.15 -30.91
C GLU A 69 -7.54 22.19 -31.33
N SER A 70 -6.76 21.18 -30.91
CA SER A 70 -5.31 21.14 -31.15
C SER A 70 -4.94 20.45 -32.47
N GLY A 71 -5.85 19.67 -33.07
CA GLY A 71 -5.62 18.98 -34.35
C GLY A 71 -4.37 18.09 -34.34
N GLU A 72 -3.50 18.27 -35.34
CA GLU A 72 -2.23 17.52 -35.47
C GLU A 72 -1.23 17.84 -34.34
N ASP A 73 -1.27 19.04 -33.79
CA ASP A 73 -0.41 19.46 -32.69
C ASP A 73 -0.74 18.73 -31.37
N PHE A 74 -1.88 18.03 -31.30
CA PHE A 74 -2.26 17.22 -30.15
C PHE A 74 -1.30 16.06 -29.86
N PHE A 75 -0.57 15.58 -30.88
CA PHE A 75 0.44 14.53 -30.75
C PHE A 75 1.86 15.10 -30.93
N PRO A 76 2.39 15.85 -29.93
CA PRO A 76 3.66 16.53 -30.07
C PRO A 76 4.85 15.57 -30.12
N THR A 77 5.88 15.98 -30.86
CA THR A 77 7.23 15.42 -30.72
C THR A 77 8.02 16.19 -29.66
N SER A 78 9.23 15.72 -29.31
CA SER A 78 10.10 16.37 -28.32
C SER A 78 10.42 17.84 -28.63
N ASN A 79 10.31 18.25 -29.89
CA ASN A 79 10.65 19.59 -30.38
C ASN A 79 9.41 20.44 -30.71
N SER A 80 8.22 20.03 -30.28
CA SER A 80 7.00 20.79 -30.54
C SER A 80 6.85 22.03 -29.63
N LEU A 81 6.20 23.08 -30.13
CA LEU A 81 6.13 24.40 -29.47
C LEU A 81 4.98 24.54 -28.46
N LEU A 82 4.19 23.50 -28.20
CA LEU A 82 3.06 23.56 -27.24
C LEU A 82 3.51 23.71 -25.78
N HIS A 83 4.77 23.44 -25.47
CA HIS A 83 5.25 23.51 -24.09
C HIS A 83 5.30 24.96 -23.60
N GLY A 84 4.65 25.24 -22.46
CA GLY A 84 4.67 26.55 -21.79
C GLY A 84 3.46 27.45 -22.07
N THR A 85 2.58 27.09 -23.02
CA THR A 85 1.37 27.87 -23.35
C THR A 85 0.11 27.37 -22.63
N HIS A 86 0.13 26.15 -22.10
CA HIS A 86 -1.04 25.53 -21.47
C HIS A 86 -1.38 26.19 -20.12
N VAL A 87 -2.58 26.77 -20.05
CA VAL A 87 -3.16 27.30 -18.80
C VAL A 87 -4.27 26.34 -18.35
N PRO A 88 -4.07 25.57 -17.26
CA PRO A 88 -5.07 24.62 -16.79
C PRO A 88 -6.31 25.34 -16.26
N SER A 89 -7.47 24.71 -16.43
CA SER A 89 -8.69 25.14 -15.75
C SER A 89 -8.55 24.99 -14.22
N LYS A 90 -9.24 25.85 -13.47
CA LYS A 90 -9.26 25.80 -11.99
C LYS A 90 -9.69 24.42 -11.47
N GLU A 91 -10.70 23.81 -12.09
CA GLU A 91 -11.15 22.46 -11.76
C GLU A 91 -10.04 21.40 -11.92
N GLY A 92 -9.22 21.52 -12.96
CA GLY A 92 -8.08 20.62 -13.19
C GLY A 92 -7.04 20.74 -12.08
N VAL A 93 -6.75 21.97 -11.66
CA VAL A 93 -5.84 22.26 -10.54
C VAL A 93 -6.40 21.69 -9.24
N ASP A 94 -7.68 21.91 -8.94
CA ASP A 94 -8.31 21.41 -7.71
C ASP A 94 -8.30 19.87 -7.63
N LYS A 95 -8.55 19.18 -8.76
CA LYS A 95 -8.43 17.71 -8.85
C LYS A 95 -7.01 17.23 -8.56
N MET A 96 -6.00 17.90 -9.11
CA MET A 96 -4.58 17.59 -8.86
C MET A 96 -4.22 17.78 -7.38
N VAL A 97 -4.63 18.91 -6.78
CA VAL A 97 -4.36 19.20 -5.36
C VAL A 97 -4.98 18.12 -4.47
N SER A 98 -6.24 17.76 -4.71
CA SER A 98 -6.91 16.69 -3.97
C SER A 98 -6.20 15.33 -4.07
N ASP A 99 -5.64 14.99 -5.23
CA ASP A 99 -4.85 13.75 -5.39
C ASP A 99 -3.52 13.80 -4.63
N LEU A 100 -2.82 14.94 -4.68
CA LEU A 100 -1.59 15.16 -3.93
C LEU A 100 -1.81 15.06 -2.41
N GLU A 101 -2.89 15.64 -1.89
CA GLU A 101 -3.25 15.52 -0.48
C GLU A 101 -3.50 14.06 -0.08
N LYS A 102 -4.23 13.30 -0.91
CA LYS A 102 -4.45 11.85 -0.69
C LYS A 102 -3.13 11.08 -0.71
N GLN A 103 -2.22 11.44 -1.62
CA GLN A 103 -0.87 10.84 -1.66
C GLN A 103 -0.08 11.14 -0.39
N ILE A 104 -0.10 12.38 0.10
CA ILE A 104 0.59 12.81 1.33
C ILE A 104 0.02 12.05 2.54
N GLN A 105 -1.31 12.04 2.72
CA GLN A 105 -1.97 11.31 3.81
C GLN A 105 -1.64 9.81 3.79
N LYS A 106 -1.48 9.22 2.61
CA LYS A 106 -1.09 7.82 2.48
C LYS A 106 0.38 7.59 2.83
N ARG A 107 1.26 8.54 2.48
CA ARG A 107 2.69 8.51 2.82
C ARG A 107 2.92 8.66 4.32
N GLU A 108 2.17 9.52 5.00
CA GLU A 108 2.24 9.69 6.46
C GLU A 108 1.96 8.39 7.22
N LYS A 109 1.06 7.56 6.68
CA LYS A 109 0.68 6.25 7.26
C LYS A 109 1.64 5.11 6.90
N TYR A 110 2.76 5.39 6.24
CA TYR A 110 3.74 4.37 5.83
C TYR A 110 4.33 3.63 7.03
N SER A 111 4.76 4.37 8.06
CA SER A 111 5.23 3.80 9.33
C SER A 111 4.06 3.72 10.32
N ARG A 112 3.47 2.53 10.46
CA ARG A 112 2.36 2.32 11.39
C ARG A 112 2.86 2.28 12.83
N ARG A 113 2.20 3.01 13.72
CA ARG A 113 2.45 2.93 15.17
C ARG A 113 2.04 1.55 15.68
N ARG A 114 2.94 0.89 16.42
CA ARG A 114 2.64 -0.34 17.17
C ARG A 114 1.99 0.04 18.50
N SER A 115 1.06 -0.77 18.99
CA SER A 115 0.45 -0.58 20.31
C SER A 115 1.53 -0.56 21.38
N TYR A 116 1.36 0.33 22.36
CA TYR A 116 2.18 0.34 23.55
C TYR A 116 1.57 -0.65 24.55
N ASN A 117 2.41 -1.48 25.16
CA ASN A 117 2.04 -2.37 26.24
C ASN A 117 2.70 -1.83 27.50
N ASP A 118 1.90 -1.38 28.45
CA ASP A 118 2.35 -0.85 29.75
C ASP A 118 2.80 -1.94 30.71
N ASP A 119 2.34 -3.17 30.53
CA ASP A 119 2.79 -4.35 31.28
C ASP A 119 4.16 -4.90 30.81
N ALA A 120 4.78 -4.30 29.78
CA ALA A 120 6.07 -4.77 29.29
C ALA A 120 7.22 -4.24 30.15
N ASP A 121 8.23 -5.09 30.40
CA ASP A 121 9.46 -4.68 31.11
C ASP A 121 10.14 -3.50 30.41
N ILE A 122 10.26 -2.40 31.15
CA ILE A 122 10.81 -1.15 30.62
C ILE A 122 12.32 -1.15 30.78
N ASP A 123 13.04 -1.31 29.66
CA ASP A 123 14.50 -1.29 29.59
C ASP A 123 15.10 0.11 29.30
N TYR A 124 14.29 1.17 29.37
CA TYR A 124 14.66 2.52 28.95
C TYR A 124 14.24 3.60 29.94
N ILE A 125 15.02 4.68 29.98
CA ILE A 125 14.75 5.86 30.84
C ILE A 125 13.98 6.95 30.08
N ASN A 126 14.09 7.00 28.74
CA ASN A 126 13.42 8.00 27.91
C ASN A 126 12.94 7.44 26.56
N GLU A 127 12.05 8.16 25.86
CA GLU A 127 11.48 7.75 24.57
C GLU A 127 12.50 7.58 23.43
N ARG A 128 13.59 8.36 23.45
CA ARG A 128 14.67 8.21 22.45
C ARG A 128 15.45 6.92 22.68
N ASN A 129 15.70 6.59 23.94
CA ASN A 129 16.33 5.35 24.39
C ASN A 129 15.42 4.16 24.06
N ALA A 130 14.11 4.23 24.30
CA ALA A 130 13.15 3.20 23.90
C ALA A 130 13.24 2.85 22.39
N LYS A 131 13.35 3.87 21.54
CA LYS A 131 13.53 3.67 20.08
C LYS A 131 14.89 3.08 19.73
N PHE A 132 15.93 3.44 20.48
CA PHE A 132 17.26 2.87 20.33
C PHE A 132 17.30 1.40 20.76
N ASN A 133 16.77 1.04 21.93
CA ASN A 133 16.64 -0.34 22.40
C ASN A 133 15.83 -1.18 21.41
N LYS A 134 14.70 -0.67 20.89
CA LYS A 134 13.95 -1.32 19.79
C LYS A 134 14.77 -1.48 18.49
N LYS A 135 15.73 -0.59 18.22
CA LYS A 135 16.66 -0.75 17.11
C LYS A 135 17.67 -1.85 17.43
N ALA A 136 18.30 -1.81 18.61
CA ALA A 136 19.24 -2.83 19.06
C ALA A 136 18.60 -4.23 19.04
N GLU A 137 17.38 -4.39 19.56
CA GLU A 137 16.65 -5.65 19.55
C GLU A 137 16.42 -6.19 18.14
N ARG A 138 16.09 -5.33 17.16
CA ARG A 138 15.89 -5.75 15.76
C ARG A 138 17.15 -6.30 15.10
N PHE A 139 18.32 -5.78 15.45
CA PHE A 139 19.60 -6.20 14.85
C PHE A 139 20.27 -7.31 15.66
N TYR A 140 20.30 -7.18 16.98
CA TYR A 140 21.07 -8.02 17.89
C TYR A 140 20.25 -9.06 18.62
N GLY A 141 18.92 -8.89 18.75
CA GLY A 141 18.06 -9.81 19.52
C GLY A 141 18.14 -11.26 19.04
N LYS A 142 18.37 -11.49 17.74
CA LYS A 142 18.60 -12.84 17.20
C LYS A 142 19.87 -13.50 17.77
N TYR A 143 20.90 -12.72 18.05
CA TYR A 143 22.20 -13.18 18.53
C TYR A 143 22.32 -13.14 20.05
N THR A 144 21.58 -12.26 20.72
CA THR A 144 21.62 -12.08 22.18
C THR A 144 20.49 -12.79 22.93
N ALA A 145 19.73 -13.66 22.25
CA ALA A 145 18.63 -14.40 22.84
C ALA A 145 19.06 -15.24 24.06
N GLU A 146 20.21 -15.91 23.97
CA GLU A 146 20.75 -16.72 25.07
C GLU A 146 21.15 -15.86 26.28
N ILE A 147 21.83 -14.73 26.02
CA ILE A 147 22.21 -13.78 27.07
C ILE A 147 20.97 -13.24 27.78
N LYS A 148 19.91 -12.91 27.04
CA LYS A 148 18.64 -12.43 27.59
C LYS A 148 18.01 -13.48 28.51
N GLN A 149 17.96 -14.73 28.07
CA GLN A 149 17.43 -15.81 28.91
C GLN A 149 18.30 -16.07 30.15
N ASN A 150 19.63 -15.95 30.05
CA ASN A 150 20.52 -16.11 31.19
C ASN A 150 20.32 -14.99 32.22
N LEU A 151 20.05 -13.76 31.78
CA LEU A 151 19.68 -12.64 32.66
C LEU A 151 18.34 -12.90 33.35
N GLU A 152 17.33 -13.37 32.61
CA GLU A 152 16.00 -13.70 33.17
C GLU A 152 16.06 -14.87 34.18
N ARG A 153 17.01 -15.80 33.99
CA ARG A 153 17.26 -16.92 34.92
C ARG A 153 18.15 -16.57 36.11
N GLY A 154 18.87 -15.45 36.05
CA GLY A 154 19.81 -15.02 37.09
C GLY A 154 21.14 -15.79 37.13
N THR A 155 21.37 -16.70 36.18
CA THR A 155 22.61 -17.49 36.08
C THR A 155 22.98 -17.73 34.62
N ALA A 156 24.27 -17.68 34.30
CA ALA A 156 24.77 -18.17 33.03
C ALA A 156 24.84 -19.70 33.07
N VAL A 157 24.26 -20.36 32.06
CA VAL A 157 24.46 -21.78 31.75
C VAL A 157 25.48 -21.87 30.62
#